data_AF-S2KYJ2-F1
#
_entry.id   AF-S2KYJ2-F1
#
_cell.length_a   1.000
_cell.length_b   1.000
_cell.length_c   1.000
_cell.angle_alpha   90.00
_cell.angle_beta   90.00
_cell.angle_gamma   90.00
#
_symmetry.space_group_name_H-M   'P 1'
#
loop_
_entity.id
_entity.type
_entity.pdbx_description
1 polymer ?
#
loop_
_entity_poly.entity_id
_entity_poly.type
_entity_poly.pdbx_seq_one_letter_code
_entity_poly.pdbx_strand_id
1 'polypeptide(L)'
;MRWRWFPRSKAAFKPDFDDYQGPLSSKELLETPRRQAMVKMLWDTTSLTRHVFDEYLLAPIERYAELVQLLPASESHHHSYAGGMLEHALEMACYGLRLRQHHLLPPGAKPEDQSSEGELWSAAVIYGALMHDVAKVLVDMDIHLVDGRYWRLWHGNIPAPYRVRYRQGRDYHLHRAVNPLLCQQVLGPKVLDWLMSQPKLFSLLMYSIAGHQERGGIIADLIHHADRASVAKAMGGNPMTALQAPVTSIQRKLVDGLRHVIKQRIRLNEKGAQGYLTQEALWIVTPLVPRELKAHLLALGIEGIPSSDTRLYDEMQAHGLIEANPGGKSVWKCDVVIGDWKASFSLLKLPPAVIWGSDERPAVFEGEVIVTGAAEGHDTPPEQATGGHGTETASPSIAPAKLLTEGLEGETVATACATSTGDSLEDELIDLITGKGTTDDIALSADTRSSPGPAITKATVEDAAPSDMPLDTKDAGMEFWTWLQQSLANHELIINDAKAHVHTVNGTFFLVSPRIFKRYCNARYGKDDYWKHVQDRFQKLKKHHRTDDGKNIFHIVVKGPSRGPSILKGYLIKEREELGMSRIPLDNPFLKLKVERGKEYGYR
;
A
#
# COMPACT_ATOMS: atom_id res chain seq x y z
N MET A 1 -12.44 -44.86 48.49
CA MET A 1 -12.43 -43.54 49.14
C MET A 1 -12.92 -42.50 48.16
N ARG A 2 -13.85 -41.65 48.61
CA ARG A 2 -14.52 -40.59 47.84
C ARG A 2 -13.52 -39.52 47.39
N TRP A 3 -13.49 -39.18 46.11
CA TRP A 3 -12.82 -37.97 45.64
C TRP A 3 -13.68 -36.75 45.97
N ARG A 4 -13.17 -35.92 46.88
CA ARG A 4 -13.80 -34.66 47.33
C ARG A 4 -13.72 -33.63 46.22
N TRP A 5 -14.87 -33.09 45.82
CA TRP A 5 -14.96 -31.87 45.02
C TRP A 5 -14.65 -30.67 45.92
N PHE A 6 -13.60 -29.91 45.62
CA PHE A 6 -13.39 -28.59 46.19
C PHE A 6 -14.22 -27.58 45.38
N PRO A 7 -15.16 -26.84 45.98
CA PRO A 7 -15.83 -25.75 45.27
C PRO A 7 -14.84 -24.59 45.15
N ARG A 8 -14.34 -24.33 43.93
CA ARG A 8 -13.70 -23.04 43.64
C ARG A 8 -14.76 -21.95 43.86
N SER A 9 -14.43 -20.99 44.72
CA SER A 9 -15.30 -19.86 44.99
C SER A 9 -15.61 -19.13 43.68
N LYS A 10 -16.90 -18.83 43.45
CA LYS A 10 -17.31 -17.83 42.47
C LYS A 10 -16.88 -16.47 43.00
N ALA A 11 -15.61 -16.11 42.78
CA ALA A 11 -15.25 -14.71 42.74
C ALA A 11 -16.00 -14.12 41.55
N ALA A 12 -16.96 -13.22 41.81
CA ALA A 12 -17.64 -12.48 40.77
C ALA A 12 -16.58 -11.67 40.01
N PHE A 13 -16.22 -12.16 38.83
CA PHE A 13 -15.46 -11.38 37.86
C PHE A 13 -16.33 -10.17 37.53
N LYS A 14 -15.93 -8.98 38.01
CA LYS A 14 -16.39 -7.72 37.46
C LYS A 14 -15.49 -7.47 36.26
N PRO A 15 -15.97 -7.58 35.01
CA PRO A 15 -15.20 -7.14 33.86
C PRO A 15 -14.96 -5.64 34.03
N ASP A 16 -13.74 -5.21 33.81
CA ASP A 16 -13.46 -3.82 33.49
C ASP A 16 -14.04 -3.58 32.09
N PHE A 17 -15.12 -2.80 31.99
CA PHE A 17 -15.90 -2.66 30.75
C PHE A 17 -15.29 -1.65 29.76
N ASP A 18 -14.22 -0.94 30.15
CA ASP A 18 -13.67 0.18 29.36
C ASP A 18 -12.99 -0.23 28.03
N ASP A 19 -12.77 -1.52 27.77
CA ASP A 19 -12.07 -2.03 26.57
C ASP A 19 -12.91 -3.01 25.71
N TYR A 20 -14.21 -3.18 26.00
CA TYR A 20 -15.11 -4.06 25.23
C TYR A 20 -16.06 -3.27 24.32
N GLN A 21 -16.11 -3.63 23.05
CA GLN A 21 -17.01 -3.05 22.06
C GLN A 21 -18.32 -3.85 21.99
N GLY A 22 -19.45 -3.17 22.04
CA GLY A 22 -20.77 -3.80 21.84
C GLY A 22 -20.98 -4.19 20.37
N PRO A 23 -21.69 -5.30 20.07
CA PRO A 23 -22.09 -5.60 18.70
C PRO A 23 -23.12 -4.57 18.21
N LEU A 24 -22.97 -4.15 16.96
CA LEU A 24 -23.80 -3.17 16.27
C LEU A 24 -24.58 -3.85 15.14
N SER A 25 -25.75 -3.28 14.82
CA SER A 25 -26.55 -3.67 13.65
C SER A 25 -25.91 -3.19 12.36
N SER A 26 -26.24 -3.83 11.23
CA SER A 26 -25.83 -3.36 9.90
C SER A 26 -26.18 -1.89 9.65
N LYS A 27 -27.34 -1.44 10.13
CA LYS A 27 -27.81 -0.06 10.01
C LYS A 27 -26.85 0.93 10.69
N GLU A 28 -26.50 0.68 11.95
CA GLU A 28 -25.56 1.52 12.71
C GLU A 28 -24.16 1.48 12.08
N LEU A 29 -23.72 0.31 11.64
CA LEU A 29 -22.42 0.14 11.00
C LEU A 29 -22.31 0.87 9.66
N LEU A 30 -23.40 0.99 8.91
CA LEU A 30 -23.42 1.69 7.64
C LEU A 30 -23.78 3.18 7.76
N GLU A 31 -24.23 3.66 8.93
CA GLU A 31 -24.83 4.99 9.11
C GLU A 31 -23.89 6.16 8.82
N THR A 32 -22.58 5.97 8.95
CA THR A 32 -21.61 7.07 8.74
C THR A 32 -21.76 7.68 7.34
N PRO A 33 -21.64 9.01 7.17
CA PRO A 33 -21.82 9.68 5.88
C PRO A 33 -20.95 9.08 4.77
N ARG A 34 -19.71 8.70 5.09
CA ARG A 34 -18.78 8.08 4.13
C ARG A 34 -19.24 6.70 3.66
N ARG A 35 -19.72 5.84 4.56
CA ARG A 35 -20.23 4.50 4.20
C ARG A 35 -21.53 4.62 3.40
N GLN A 36 -22.43 5.53 3.78
CA GLN A 36 -23.63 5.83 3.00
C GLN A 36 -23.30 6.34 1.59
N ALA A 37 -22.31 7.22 1.46
CA ALA A 37 -21.85 7.71 0.16
C ALA A 37 -21.29 6.58 -0.73
N MET A 38 -20.52 5.65 -0.17
CA MET A 38 -20.01 4.48 -0.91
C MET A 38 -21.14 3.54 -1.34
N VAL A 39 -22.09 3.22 -0.45
CA VAL A 39 -23.26 2.40 -0.79
C VAL A 39 -24.11 3.08 -1.87
N LYS A 40 -24.31 4.39 -1.76
CA LYS A 40 -24.98 5.20 -2.80
C LYS A 40 -24.23 5.13 -4.12
N MET A 41 -22.90 5.16 -4.10
CA MET A 41 -22.09 5.04 -5.31
C MET A 41 -22.29 3.68 -6.00
N LEU A 42 -22.31 2.58 -5.23
CA LEU A 42 -22.63 1.26 -5.76
C LEU A 42 -24.03 1.22 -6.39
N TRP A 43 -25.01 1.89 -5.77
CA TRP A 43 -26.35 2.04 -6.33
C TRP A 43 -26.33 2.85 -7.64
N ASP A 44 -25.71 4.02 -7.65
CA ASP A 44 -25.68 4.92 -8.82
C ASP A 44 -24.90 4.32 -10.02
N THR A 45 -23.99 3.40 -9.77
CA THR A 45 -23.14 2.77 -10.81
C THR A 45 -23.61 1.40 -11.27
N THR A 46 -24.72 0.90 -10.73
CA THR A 46 -25.37 -0.34 -11.19
C THR A 46 -26.73 -0.01 -11.79
N SER A 47 -27.16 -0.75 -12.82
CA SER A 47 -28.46 -0.53 -13.46
C SER A 47 -29.59 -1.37 -12.85
N LEU A 48 -29.39 -1.86 -11.61
CA LEU A 48 -30.34 -2.72 -10.91
C LEU A 48 -31.58 -1.95 -10.45
N THR A 49 -32.73 -2.62 -10.44
CA THR A 49 -33.91 -2.08 -9.74
C THR A 49 -33.67 -2.06 -8.23
N ARG A 50 -34.38 -1.18 -7.50
CA ARG A 50 -34.13 -1.00 -6.06
C ARG A 50 -34.28 -2.29 -5.26
N HIS A 51 -35.32 -3.07 -5.55
CA HIS A 51 -35.55 -4.37 -4.92
C HIS A 51 -34.38 -5.34 -5.18
N VAL A 52 -33.89 -5.41 -6.42
CA VAL A 52 -32.78 -6.31 -6.78
C VAL A 52 -31.48 -5.83 -6.14
N PHE A 53 -31.21 -4.53 -6.11
CA PHE A 53 -30.06 -3.98 -5.41
C PHE A 53 -30.10 -4.30 -3.91
N ASP A 54 -31.23 -4.06 -3.26
CA ASP A 54 -31.38 -4.30 -1.83
C ASP A 54 -31.15 -5.79 -1.49
N GLU A 55 -31.69 -6.69 -2.30
CA GLU A 55 -31.60 -8.13 -2.08
C GLU A 55 -30.24 -8.74 -2.46
N TYR A 56 -29.64 -8.31 -3.58
CA TYR A 56 -28.46 -8.95 -4.15
C TYR A 56 -27.15 -8.20 -3.88
N LEU A 57 -27.18 -6.90 -3.55
CA LEU A 57 -25.96 -6.13 -3.24
C LEU A 57 -25.96 -5.60 -1.81
N LEU A 58 -27.02 -4.93 -1.36
CA LEU A 58 -27.06 -4.37 -0.02
C LEU A 58 -27.11 -5.47 1.06
N ALA A 59 -27.94 -6.50 0.90
CA ALA A 59 -28.03 -7.56 1.90
C ALA A 59 -26.70 -8.31 2.14
N PRO A 60 -25.89 -8.65 1.12
CA PRO A 60 -24.51 -9.12 1.35
C PRO A 60 -23.61 -8.13 2.08
N ILE A 61 -23.70 -6.83 1.76
CA ILE A 61 -22.93 -5.77 2.44
C ILE A 61 -23.34 -5.67 3.92
N GLU A 62 -24.64 -5.75 4.22
CA GLU A 62 -25.17 -5.72 5.57
C GLU A 62 -24.71 -6.95 6.38
N ARG A 63 -24.79 -8.15 5.81
CA ARG A 63 -24.25 -9.37 6.45
C ARG A 63 -22.74 -9.27 6.65
N TYR A 64 -22.01 -8.77 5.66
CA TYR A 64 -20.57 -8.52 5.79
C TYR A 64 -20.29 -7.57 6.96
N ALA A 65 -20.99 -6.44 7.03
CA ALA A 65 -20.86 -5.45 8.10
C ALA A 65 -21.10 -6.09 9.47
N GLU A 66 -22.18 -6.85 9.64
CA GLU A 66 -22.49 -7.49 10.93
C GLU A 66 -21.49 -8.58 11.33
N LEU A 67 -20.86 -9.24 10.35
CA LEU A 67 -19.81 -10.22 10.60
C LEU A 67 -18.51 -9.53 11.03
N VAL A 68 -18.09 -8.48 10.34
CA VAL A 68 -16.80 -7.81 10.60
C VAL A 68 -16.88 -6.68 11.61
N GLN A 69 -18.07 -6.24 12.02
CA GLN A 69 -18.31 -5.23 13.06
C GLN A 69 -17.36 -4.02 12.95
N LEU A 70 -16.71 -3.63 14.06
CA LEU A 70 -15.72 -2.56 14.13
C LEU A 70 -14.28 -3.09 14.03
N LEU A 71 -14.07 -4.25 13.40
CA LEU A 71 -12.74 -4.83 13.28
C LEU A 71 -11.83 -3.98 12.36
N PRO A 72 -10.53 -3.83 12.71
CA PRO A 72 -9.55 -3.20 11.84
C PRO A 72 -9.16 -4.13 10.68
N ALA A 73 -8.86 -3.59 9.49
CA ALA A 73 -8.39 -4.39 8.37
C ALA A 73 -6.89 -4.74 8.47
N SER A 74 -6.12 -4.01 9.28
CA SER A 74 -4.66 -4.10 9.38
C SER A 74 -4.12 -3.67 10.75
N GLU A 75 -2.95 -4.14 11.17
CA GLU A 75 -2.33 -3.72 12.45
C GLU A 75 -1.78 -2.29 12.43
N SER A 76 -1.18 -1.89 11.31
CA SER A 76 -0.31 -0.71 11.26
C SER A 76 -0.50 0.13 9.99
N HIS A 77 -1.46 -0.23 9.14
CA HIS A 77 -1.72 0.46 7.88
C HIS A 77 -2.98 1.34 7.99
N HIS A 78 -3.37 1.92 6.86
CA HIS A 78 -4.40 2.95 6.77
C HIS A 78 -5.80 2.53 7.22
N HIS A 79 -6.08 1.23 7.35
CA HIS A 79 -7.34 0.71 7.87
C HIS A 79 -7.17 0.02 9.24
N SER A 80 -6.22 0.50 10.05
CA SER A 80 -5.95 -0.02 11.41
C SER A 80 -6.89 0.49 12.51
N TYR A 81 -7.80 1.39 12.16
CA TYR A 81 -8.80 1.94 13.08
C TYR A 81 -10.07 1.08 13.15
N ALA A 82 -10.93 1.38 14.14
CA ALA A 82 -12.19 0.69 14.37
C ALA A 82 -13.15 0.79 13.16
N GLY A 83 -13.58 -0.35 12.63
CA GLY A 83 -14.42 -0.45 11.43
C GLY A 83 -13.66 -0.27 10.12
N GLY A 84 -12.32 -0.27 10.16
CA GLY A 84 -11.48 -0.19 8.97
C GLY A 84 -11.70 -1.34 8.00
N MET A 85 -12.10 -2.54 8.47
CA MET A 85 -12.38 -3.69 7.60
C MET A 85 -13.60 -3.47 6.70
N LEU A 86 -14.72 -3.01 7.27
CA LEU A 86 -15.92 -2.66 6.51
C LEU A 86 -15.64 -1.56 5.50
N GLU A 87 -14.89 -0.54 5.91
CA GLU A 87 -14.60 0.59 5.05
C GLU A 87 -13.69 0.20 3.87
N HIS A 88 -12.65 -0.59 4.13
CA HIS A 88 -11.76 -1.12 3.11
C HIS A 88 -12.53 -1.94 2.06
N ALA A 89 -13.41 -2.84 2.49
CA ALA A 89 -14.22 -3.65 1.59
C ALA A 89 -15.14 -2.81 0.70
N LEU A 90 -15.78 -1.78 1.27
CA LEU A 90 -16.62 -0.84 0.51
C LEU A 90 -15.80 -0.02 -0.49
N GLU A 91 -14.62 0.48 -0.09
CA GLU A 91 -13.72 1.20 -1.00
C GLU A 91 -13.26 0.31 -2.16
N MET A 92 -12.89 -0.94 -1.88
CA MET A 92 -12.52 -1.91 -2.92
C MET A 92 -13.69 -2.18 -3.87
N ALA A 93 -14.91 -2.38 -3.36
CA ALA A 93 -16.08 -2.57 -4.20
C ALA A 93 -16.32 -1.36 -5.11
N CYS A 94 -16.16 -0.16 -4.57
CA CYS A 94 -16.28 1.08 -5.30
C CYS A 94 -15.23 1.21 -6.43
N TYR A 95 -13.96 0.94 -6.14
CA TYR A 95 -12.90 0.99 -7.15
C TYR A 95 -13.04 -0.11 -8.19
N GLY A 96 -13.45 -1.32 -7.77
CA GLY A 96 -13.68 -2.44 -8.65
C GLY A 96 -14.76 -2.15 -9.70
N LEU A 97 -15.89 -1.55 -9.29
CA LEU A 97 -16.93 -1.15 -10.23
C LEU A 97 -16.46 -0.10 -11.25
N ARG A 98 -15.69 0.90 -10.81
CA ARG A 98 -15.14 1.92 -11.72
C ARG A 98 -14.23 1.30 -12.76
N LEU A 99 -13.30 0.44 -12.33
CA LEU A 99 -12.45 -0.29 -13.25
C LEU A 99 -13.27 -1.11 -14.25
N ARG A 100 -14.30 -1.80 -13.76
CA ARG A 100 -15.21 -2.59 -14.58
C ARG A 100 -15.91 -1.77 -15.67
N GLN A 101 -16.17 -0.48 -15.47
CA GLN A 101 -16.79 0.37 -16.51
C GLN A 101 -15.92 0.54 -17.76
N HIS A 102 -14.59 0.36 -17.65
CA HIS A 102 -13.68 0.39 -18.79
C HIS A 102 -13.53 -0.97 -19.50
N HIS A 103 -14.25 -2.00 -19.06
CA HIS A 103 -14.20 -3.34 -19.63
C HIS A 103 -15.54 -3.77 -20.21
N LEU A 104 -15.50 -4.35 -21.40
CA LEU A 104 -16.62 -5.07 -21.98
C LEU A 104 -16.63 -6.50 -21.40
N LEU A 105 -17.52 -6.73 -20.43
CA LEU A 105 -17.67 -8.00 -19.73
C LEU A 105 -19.01 -8.66 -20.10
N PRO A 106 -19.05 -9.99 -20.36
CA PRO A 106 -17.94 -10.93 -20.40
C PRO A 106 -16.92 -10.68 -21.54
N PRO A 107 -15.62 -10.98 -21.36
CA PRO A 107 -14.61 -10.84 -22.41
C PRO A 107 -14.90 -11.74 -23.61
N GLY A 108 -14.93 -11.16 -24.81
CA GLY A 108 -15.13 -11.89 -26.07
C GLY A 108 -16.55 -12.40 -26.32
N ALA A 109 -17.51 -12.07 -25.44
CA ALA A 109 -18.93 -12.33 -25.67
C ALA A 109 -19.52 -11.31 -26.67
N LYS A 110 -20.68 -11.63 -27.24
CA LYS A 110 -21.38 -10.72 -28.15
C LYS A 110 -21.93 -9.51 -27.38
N PRO A 111 -22.14 -8.34 -28.03
CA PRO A 111 -22.66 -7.16 -27.35
C PRO A 111 -23.99 -7.39 -26.62
N GLU A 112 -24.87 -8.25 -27.15
CA GLU A 112 -26.15 -8.60 -26.51
C GLU A 112 -25.96 -9.39 -25.21
N ASP A 113 -25.00 -10.33 -25.21
CA ASP A 113 -24.63 -11.11 -24.03
C ASP A 113 -23.95 -10.19 -22.99
N GLN A 114 -23.05 -9.31 -23.43
CA GLN A 114 -22.40 -8.31 -22.54
C GLN A 114 -23.39 -7.35 -21.89
N SER A 115 -24.42 -6.94 -22.62
CA SER A 115 -25.49 -6.09 -22.09
C SER A 115 -26.37 -6.84 -21.08
N SER A 116 -26.78 -8.08 -21.40
CA SER A 116 -27.67 -8.87 -20.54
C SER A 116 -26.99 -9.44 -19.29
N GLU A 117 -25.71 -9.75 -19.38
CA GLU A 117 -24.92 -10.36 -18.30
C GLU A 117 -24.12 -9.34 -17.48
N GLY A 118 -23.95 -8.12 -17.99
CA GLY A 118 -23.04 -7.12 -17.44
C GLY A 118 -23.26 -6.83 -15.96
N GLU A 119 -24.51 -6.79 -15.49
CA GLU A 119 -24.82 -6.52 -14.08
C GLU A 119 -24.42 -7.67 -13.14
N LEU A 120 -24.52 -8.92 -13.59
CA LEU A 120 -24.02 -10.05 -12.79
C LEU A 120 -22.49 -9.99 -12.66
N TRP A 121 -21.78 -9.54 -13.70
CA TRP A 121 -20.34 -9.30 -13.63
C TRP A 121 -19.99 -8.12 -12.72
N SER A 122 -20.77 -7.03 -12.73
CA SER A 122 -20.64 -5.93 -11.75
C SER A 122 -20.76 -6.45 -10.32
N ALA A 123 -21.80 -7.24 -10.06
CA ALA A 123 -22.07 -7.82 -8.76
C ALA A 123 -20.94 -8.77 -8.33
N ALA A 124 -20.42 -9.60 -9.24
CA ALA A 124 -19.29 -10.48 -8.96
C ALA A 124 -18.02 -9.73 -8.53
N VAL A 125 -17.75 -8.55 -9.12
CA VAL A 125 -16.63 -7.70 -8.69
C VAL A 125 -16.85 -7.17 -7.26
N ILE A 126 -18.06 -6.73 -6.93
CA ILE A 126 -18.41 -6.31 -5.55
C ILE A 126 -18.24 -7.48 -4.58
N TYR A 127 -18.77 -8.66 -4.91
CA TYR A 127 -18.64 -9.85 -4.06
C TYR A 127 -17.19 -10.24 -3.86
N GLY A 128 -16.38 -10.18 -4.90
CA GLY A 128 -14.94 -10.43 -4.82
C GLY A 128 -14.23 -9.43 -3.90
N ALA A 129 -14.58 -8.15 -3.96
CA ALA A 129 -14.05 -7.13 -3.06
C ALA A 129 -14.44 -7.36 -1.59
N LEU A 130 -15.71 -7.70 -1.32
CA LEU A 130 -16.15 -8.06 0.04
C LEU A 130 -15.39 -9.28 0.56
N MET A 131 -15.24 -10.31 -0.28
CA MET A 131 -14.69 -11.60 0.14
C MET A 131 -13.16 -11.65 0.19
N HIS A 132 -12.44 -10.73 -0.47
CA HIS A 132 -10.98 -10.80 -0.64
C HIS A 132 -10.21 -10.99 0.69
N ASP A 133 -10.63 -10.32 1.75
CA ASP A 133 -9.93 -10.29 3.04
C ASP A 133 -10.78 -10.66 4.26
N VAL A 134 -12.03 -11.13 4.04
CA VAL A 134 -12.96 -11.40 5.14
C VAL A 134 -12.44 -12.45 6.12
N ALA A 135 -11.71 -13.46 5.64
CA ALA A 135 -11.19 -14.50 6.50
C ALA A 135 -9.98 -14.09 7.33
N LYS A 136 -9.44 -12.87 7.18
CA LYS A 136 -8.47 -12.31 8.14
C LYS A 136 -9.05 -12.35 9.56
N VAL A 137 -10.36 -12.14 9.70
CA VAL A 137 -11.08 -12.24 10.98
C VAL A 137 -10.99 -13.64 11.61
N LEU A 138 -10.90 -14.70 10.80
CA LEU A 138 -10.81 -16.08 11.28
C LEU A 138 -9.40 -16.47 11.71
N VAL A 139 -8.39 -16.07 10.92
CA VAL A 139 -7.04 -16.62 11.03
C VAL A 139 -6.00 -15.65 11.54
N ASP A 140 -6.23 -14.34 11.40
CA ASP A 140 -5.27 -13.30 11.81
C ASP A 140 -5.62 -12.67 13.15
N MET A 141 -6.86 -12.86 13.63
CA MET A 141 -7.39 -12.21 14.84
C MET A 141 -7.97 -13.22 15.84
N ASP A 142 -7.82 -12.87 17.12
CA ASP A 142 -8.53 -13.46 18.24
C ASP A 142 -9.66 -12.53 18.68
N ILE A 143 -10.89 -12.99 18.60
CA ILE A 143 -12.07 -12.30 19.14
C ILE A 143 -12.39 -12.92 20.50
N HIS A 144 -12.37 -12.10 21.55
CA HIS A 144 -12.71 -12.50 22.90
C HIS A 144 -14.01 -11.83 23.34
N LEU A 145 -14.99 -12.64 23.76
CA LEU A 145 -16.22 -12.13 24.36
C LEU A 145 -15.98 -11.74 25.82
N VAL A 146 -16.86 -10.89 26.36
CA VAL A 146 -16.81 -10.43 27.77
C VAL A 146 -16.85 -11.56 28.80
N ASP A 147 -17.39 -12.73 28.44
CA ASP A 147 -17.40 -13.93 29.29
C ASP A 147 -16.11 -14.76 29.22
N GLY A 148 -15.11 -14.27 28.48
CA GLY A 148 -13.79 -14.88 28.30
C GLY A 148 -13.71 -15.92 27.18
N ARG A 149 -14.82 -16.29 26.54
CA ARG A 149 -14.82 -17.26 25.43
C ARG A 149 -14.19 -16.66 24.17
N TYR A 150 -13.49 -17.51 23.42
CA TYR A 150 -13.08 -17.21 22.05
C TYR A 150 -14.29 -17.31 21.12
N TRP A 151 -14.47 -16.31 20.27
CA TRP A 151 -15.46 -16.31 19.20
C TRP A 151 -14.79 -16.54 17.84
N ARG A 152 -15.50 -17.22 16.95
CA ARG A 152 -15.07 -17.45 15.56
C ARG A 152 -16.21 -17.16 14.62
N LEU A 153 -15.87 -16.57 13.48
CA LEU A 153 -16.85 -16.02 12.55
C LEU A 153 -17.81 -17.06 11.97
N TRP A 154 -17.38 -18.32 11.84
CA TRP A 154 -18.27 -19.39 11.36
C TRP A 154 -19.43 -19.71 12.31
N HIS A 155 -19.40 -19.23 13.55
CA HIS A 155 -20.56 -19.31 14.46
C HIS A 155 -21.59 -18.19 14.22
N GLY A 156 -21.35 -17.31 13.25
CA GLY A 156 -22.22 -16.19 12.88
C GLY A 156 -21.78 -14.87 13.52
N ASN A 157 -22.75 -13.95 13.62
CA ASN A 157 -22.54 -12.61 14.18
C ASN A 157 -22.05 -12.67 15.63
N ILE A 158 -21.23 -11.69 16.01
CA ILE A 158 -20.66 -11.61 17.36
C ILE A 158 -21.81 -11.39 18.38
N PRO A 159 -22.03 -12.31 19.34
CA PRO A 159 -23.27 -12.32 20.13
C PRO A 159 -23.25 -11.45 21.39
N ALA A 160 -22.09 -10.91 21.76
CA ALA A 160 -21.88 -10.19 23.03
C ALA A 160 -20.73 -9.18 22.88
N PRO A 161 -20.58 -8.23 23.83
CA PRO A 161 -19.45 -7.32 23.83
C PRO A 161 -18.11 -8.06 23.71
N TYR A 162 -17.23 -7.53 22.87
CA TYR A 162 -16.03 -8.22 22.44
C TYR A 162 -14.81 -7.30 22.42
N ARG A 163 -13.63 -7.90 22.45
CA ARG A 163 -12.35 -7.25 22.17
C ARG A 163 -11.55 -8.10 21.21
N VAL A 164 -10.64 -7.46 20.48
CA VAL A 164 -9.87 -8.12 19.44
C VAL A 164 -8.39 -7.90 19.64
N ARG A 165 -7.61 -8.94 19.35
CA ARG A 165 -6.17 -8.90 19.31
C ARG A 165 -5.67 -9.67 18.11
N TYR A 166 -4.65 -9.15 17.44
CA TYR A 166 -4.02 -9.91 16.37
C TYR A 166 -3.17 -11.07 16.89
N ARG A 167 -3.17 -12.17 16.14
CA ARG A 167 -2.37 -13.35 16.43
C ARG A 167 -0.89 -13.10 16.09
N GLN A 168 -0.01 -13.68 16.88
CA GLN A 168 1.43 -13.72 16.60
C GLN A 168 1.75 -14.91 15.71
N GLY A 169 2.72 -14.77 14.80
CA GLY A 169 3.14 -15.85 13.90
C GLY A 169 2.09 -16.27 12.85
N ARG A 170 1.36 -15.30 12.30
CA ARG A 170 0.31 -15.54 11.29
C ARG A 170 0.89 -16.14 10.01
N ASP A 171 0.14 -17.08 9.44
CA ASP A 171 0.31 -17.47 8.04
C ASP A 171 -0.47 -16.49 7.16
N TYR A 172 0.25 -15.54 6.55
CA TYR A 172 -0.32 -14.51 5.69
C TYR A 172 -0.96 -15.05 4.39
N HIS A 173 -0.82 -16.33 4.07
CA HIS A 173 -1.50 -16.96 2.93
C HIS A 173 -2.80 -17.65 3.33
N LEU A 174 -2.92 -18.04 4.59
CA LEU A 174 -4.02 -18.88 5.07
C LEU A 174 -5.38 -18.18 4.89
N HIS A 175 -5.49 -16.87 5.11
CA HIS A 175 -6.77 -16.17 4.97
C HIS A 175 -7.34 -16.28 3.55
N ARG A 176 -6.48 -16.23 2.52
CA ARG A 176 -6.93 -16.38 1.13
C ARG A 176 -7.49 -17.78 0.87
N ALA A 177 -6.81 -18.81 1.39
CA ALA A 177 -7.24 -20.19 1.24
C ALA A 177 -8.56 -20.50 1.98
N VAL A 178 -8.84 -19.80 3.09
CA VAL A 178 -10.03 -20.06 3.92
C VAL A 178 -11.21 -19.13 3.68
N ASN A 179 -11.07 -18.09 2.84
CA ASN A 179 -12.18 -17.21 2.43
C ASN A 179 -13.43 -17.98 1.96
N PRO A 180 -13.34 -19.07 1.16
CA PRO A 180 -14.52 -19.80 0.71
C PRO A 180 -15.42 -20.33 1.85
N LEU A 181 -14.89 -20.53 3.06
CA LEU A 181 -15.69 -20.95 4.23
C LEU A 181 -16.78 -19.93 4.60
N LEU A 182 -16.59 -18.65 4.24
CA LEU A 182 -17.48 -17.56 4.60
C LEU A 182 -18.41 -17.13 3.45
N CYS A 183 -18.27 -17.72 2.24
CA CYS A 183 -19.07 -17.35 1.07
C CYS A 183 -20.57 -17.42 1.36
N GLN A 184 -21.05 -18.52 1.95
CA GLN A 184 -22.48 -18.67 2.23
C GLN A 184 -22.98 -17.68 3.29
N GLN A 185 -22.15 -17.34 4.29
CA GLN A 185 -22.53 -16.43 5.37
C GLN A 185 -22.60 -14.97 4.87
N VAL A 186 -21.68 -14.58 3.99
CA VAL A 186 -21.63 -13.23 3.41
C VAL A 186 -22.61 -13.11 2.23
N LEU A 187 -22.48 -13.96 1.21
CA LEU A 187 -23.23 -13.84 -0.05
C LEU A 187 -24.65 -14.39 0.05
N GLY A 188 -24.87 -15.45 0.84
CA GLY A 188 -26.17 -16.09 0.98
C GLY A 188 -26.59 -16.93 -0.25
N PRO A 189 -27.64 -17.77 -0.12
CA PRO A 189 -28.02 -18.74 -1.14
C PRO A 189 -28.49 -18.07 -2.44
N LYS A 190 -29.32 -17.02 -2.36
CA LYS A 190 -29.87 -16.34 -3.55
C LYS A 190 -28.79 -15.77 -4.47
N VAL A 191 -27.74 -15.16 -3.90
CA VAL A 191 -26.61 -14.64 -4.67
C VAL A 191 -25.80 -15.78 -5.29
N LEU A 192 -25.58 -16.86 -4.55
CA LEU A 192 -24.88 -18.04 -5.08
C LEU A 192 -25.67 -18.69 -6.23
N ASP A 193 -26.99 -18.79 -6.10
CA ASP A 193 -27.87 -19.29 -7.16
C ASP A 193 -27.84 -18.37 -8.39
N TRP A 194 -27.82 -17.05 -8.20
CA TRP A 194 -27.71 -16.08 -9.28
C TRP A 194 -26.36 -16.16 -10.00
N LEU A 195 -25.25 -16.28 -9.27
CA LEU A 195 -23.92 -16.51 -9.86
C LEU A 195 -23.87 -17.82 -10.65
N MET A 196 -24.54 -18.86 -10.16
CA MET A 196 -24.61 -20.16 -10.84
C MET A 196 -25.41 -20.13 -12.14
N SER A 197 -26.18 -19.08 -12.44
CA SER A 197 -26.74 -18.88 -13.77
C SER A 197 -25.65 -18.67 -14.83
N GLN A 198 -24.44 -18.29 -14.41
CA GLN A 198 -23.22 -18.25 -15.23
C GLN A 198 -22.07 -19.02 -14.57
N PRO A 199 -21.99 -20.35 -14.77
CA PRO A 199 -21.00 -21.20 -14.11
C PRO A 199 -19.55 -20.78 -14.34
N LYS A 200 -19.24 -20.19 -15.51
CA LYS A 200 -17.90 -19.66 -15.81
C LYS A 200 -17.55 -18.47 -14.91
N LEU A 201 -18.46 -17.51 -14.75
CA LEU A 201 -18.25 -16.37 -13.85
C LEU A 201 -18.15 -16.83 -12.40
N PHE A 202 -19.02 -17.74 -11.97
CA PHE A 202 -18.93 -18.36 -10.65
C PHE A 202 -17.54 -18.96 -10.41
N SER A 203 -17.01 -19.73 -11.37
CA SER A 203 -15.67 -20.31 -11.27
C SER A 203 -14.57 -19.24 -11.15
N LEU A 204 -14.62 -18.18 -11.97
CA LEU A 204 -13.65 -17.08 -11.91
C LEU A 204 -13.69 -16.40 -10.53
N LEU A 205 -14.88 -16.09 -10.03
CA LEU A 205 -15.07 -15.49 -8.72
C LEU A 205 -14.54 -16.39 -7.60
N MET A 206 -14.88 -17.68 -7.60
CA MET A 206 -14.43 -18.61 -6.56
C MET A 206 -12.91 -18.81 -6.55
N TYR A 207 -12.26 -18.86 -7.73
CA TYR A 207 -10.80 -18.89 -7.80
C TYR A 207 -10.18 -17.60 -7.25
N SER A 208 -10.75 -16.43 -7.56
CA SER A 208 -10.32 -15.14 -7.00
C SER A 208 -10.45 -15.13 -5.47
N ILE A 209 -11.58 -15.58 -4.93
CA ILE A 209 -11.85 -15.65 -3.48
C ILE A 209 -10.85 -16.57 -2.78
N ALA A 210 -10.53 -17.72 -3.38
CA ALA A 210 -9.58 -18.70 -2.85
C ALA A 210 -8.10 -18.28 -3.00
N GLY A 211 -7.82 -17.14 -3.63
CA GLY A 211 -6.46 -16.63 -3.84
C GLY A 211 -5.74 -17.16 -5.08
N HIS A 212 -6.41 -17.89 -5.96
CA HIS A 212 -5.87 -18.39 -7.24
C HIS A 212 -5.98 -17.32 -8.34
N GLN A 213 -5.13 -16.30 -8.25
CA GLN A 213 -5.12 -15.16 -9.17
C GLN A 213 -4.98 -15.59 -10.64
N GLU A 214 -4.16 -16.61 -10.90
CA GLU A 214 -3.93 -17.18 -12.22
C GLU A 214 -5.17 -17.83 -12.86
N ARG A 215 -6.16 -18.21 -12.04
CA ARG A 215 -7.43 -18.81 -12.48
C ARG A 215 -8.62 -17.88 -12.35
N GLY A 216 -8.51 -16.79 -11.57
CA GLY A 216 -9.58 -15.82 -11.37
C GLY A 216 -9.79 -14.85 -12.54
N GLY A 217 -8.85 -14.79 -13.48
CA GLY A 217 -8.94 -14.01 -14.71
C GLY A 217 -9.22 -12.53 -14.43
N ILE A 218 -10.05 -11.91 -15.26
CA ILE A 218 -10.36 -10.48 -15.16
C ILE A 218 -10.97 -10.08 -13.82
N ILE A 219 -11.69 -10.98 -13.12
CA ILE A 219 -12.25 -10.69 -11.80
C ILE A 219 -11.11 -10.53 -10.78
N ALA A 220 -10.12 -11.44 -10.79
CA ALA A 220 -8.94 -11.34 -9.94
C ALA A 220 -8.15 -10.06 -10.24
N ASP A 221 -7.95 -9.73 -11.52
CA ASP A 221 -7.23 -8.53 -11.93
C ASP A 221 -7.93 -7.24 -11.45
N LEU A 222 -9.25 -7.15 -11.58
CA LEU A 222 -10.03 -6.00 -11.12
C LEU A 222 -9.95 -5.82 -9.60
N ILE A 223 -10.05 -6.91 -8.83
CA ILE A 223 -9.93 -6.88 -7.37
C ILE A 223 -8.51 -6.45 -6.96
N HIS A 224 -7.49 -6.99 -7.62
CA HIS A 224 -6.09 -6.63 -7.35
C HIS A 224 -5.81 -5.15 -7.63
N HIS A 225 -6.35 -4.58 -8.70
CA HIS A 225 -6.24 -3.15 -8.97
C HIS A 225 -7.01 -2.29 -7.97
N ALA A 226 -8.21 -2.73 -7.56
CA ALA A 226 -8.99 -2.03 -6.55
C ALA A 226 -8.27 -1.96 -5.20
N ASP A 227 -7.64 -3.06 -4.77
CA ASP A 227 -6.80 -3.09 -3.57
C ASP A 227 -5.65 -2.07 -3.66
N ARG A 228 -4.89 -2.09 -4.76
CA ARG A 228 -3.79 -1.14 -5.00
C ARG A 228 -4.25 0.31 -4.99
N ALA A 229 -5.42 0.62 -5.55
CA ALA A 229 -5.97 1.96 -5.56
C ALA A 229 -6.35 2.44 -4.15
N SER A 230 -6.92 1.56 -3.33
CA SER A 230 -7.24 1.85 -1.93
C SER A 230 -5.97 2.21 -1.12
N VAL A 231 -4.89 1.43 -1.29
CA VAL A 231 -3.61 1.66 -0.60
C VAL A 231 -2.91 2.92 -1.13
N ALA A 232 -2.90 3.14 -2.45
CA ALA A 232 -2.25 4.29 -3.05
C ALA A 232 -2.86 5.62 -2.59
N LYS A 233 -4.19 5.70 -2.47
CA LYS A 233 -4.90 6.86 -1.92
C LYS A 233 -4.42 7.20 -0.52
N ALA A 234 -4.34 6.19 0.33
CA ALA A 234 -4.06 6.38 1.74
C ALA A 234 -2.59 6.78 2.00
N MET A 235 -1.68 6.36 1.11
CA MET A 235 -0.28 6.82 1.06
C MET A 235 -0.10 8.21 0.41
N GLY A 236 -1.19 8.95 0.13
CA GLY A 236 -1.16 10.26 -0.53
C GLY A 236 -0.82 10.21 -2.02
N GLY A 237 -0.95 9.04 -2.65
CA GLY A 237 -0.87 8.85 -4.10
C GLY A 237 -2.23 9.09 -4.78
N ASN A 238 -2.21 9.35 -6.08
CA ASN A 238 -3.44 9.49 -6.86
C ASN A 238 -3.97 8.07 -7.21
N PRO A 239 -5.21 7.71 -6.81
CA PRO A 239 -5.82 6.42 -7.09
C PRO A 239 -5.82 6.08 -8.59
N MET A 240 -6.12 7.06 -9.45
CA MET A 240 -6.19 6.87 -10.91
C MET A 240 -4.83 6.48 -11.51
N THR A 241 -3.73 6.98 -10.93
CA THR A 241 -2.39 6.59 -11.37
C THR A 241 -2.04 5.16 -10.95
N ALA A 242 -2.60 4.68 -9.83
CA ALA A 242 -2.45 3.30 -9.41
C ALA A 242 -3.30 2.34 -10.26
N LEU A 243 -4.50 2.77 -10.69
CA LEU A 243 -5.39 2.03 -11.58
C LEU A 243 -4.82 1.87 -13.01
N GLN A 244 -4.05 2.85 -13.49
CA GLN A 244 -3.44 2.85 -14.83
C GLN A 244 -2.05 2.18 -14.89
N ALA A 245 -1.48 1.77 -13.75
CA ALA A 245 -0.14 1.19 -13.70
C ALA A 245 -0.14 -0.27 -14.24
N PRO A 246 0.85 -0.69 -15.05
CA PRO A 246 0.90 -2.04 -15.63
C PRO A 246 0.71 -3.18 -14.61
N VAL A 247 -0.11 -4.17 -14.99
CA VAL A 247 -0.67 -5.29 -14.18
C VAL A 247 0.32 -6.41 -13.86
N THR A 248 1.57 -6.07 -13.56
CA THR A 248 2.52 -7.06 -13.04
C THR A 248 2.75 -6.72 -11.57
N SER A 249 2.11 -7.48 -10.68
CA SER A 249 2.30 -7.33 -9.24
C SER A 249 3.79 -7.43 -8.93
N ILE A 250 4.28 -6.62 -7.98
CA ILE A 250 5.69 -6.69 -7.56
C ILE A 250 6.05 -8.12 -7.14
N GLN A 251 5.11 -8.84 -6.53
CA GLN A 251 5.22 -10.26 -6.24
C GLN A 251 5.51 -11.09 -7.49
N ARG A 252 4.71 -10.99 -8.55
CA ARG A 252 4.92 -11.74 -9.80
C ARG A 252 6.27 -11.40 -10.43
N LYS A 253 6.65 -10.13 -10.44
CA LYS A 253 7.95 -9.67 -10.94
C LYS A 253 9.11 -10.24 -10.11
N LEU A 254 8.99 -10.23 -8.78
CA LEU A 254 9.98 -10.83 -7.88
C LEU A 254 10.08 -12.35 -8.09
N VAL A 255 8.95 -13.05 -8.21
CA VAL A 255 8.91 -14.51 -8.49
C VAL A 255 9.58 -14.82 -9.83
N ASP A 256 9.19 -14.14 -10.90
CA ASP A 256 9.69 -14.39 -12.25
C ASP A 256 11.18 -14.04 -12.36
N GLY A 257 11.59 -12.92 -11.75
CA GLY A 257 13.00 -12.54 -11.67
C GLY A 257 13.83 -13.53 -10.84
N LEU A 258 13.29 -14.02 -9.72
CA LEU A 258 13.96 -14.98 -8.85
C LEU A 258 14.11 -16.34 -9.53
N ARG A 259 13.07 -16.80 -10.24
CA ARG A 259 13.13 -17.98 -11.11
C ARG A 259 14.19 -17.85 -12.18
N HIS A 260 14.26 -16.69 -12.86
CA HIS A 260 15.26 -16.44 -13.88
C HIS A 260 16.67 -16.50 -13.32
N VAL A 261 16.95 -15.77 -12.22
CA VAL A 261 18.27 -15.77 -11.58
C VAL A 261 18.66 -17.16 -11.12
N ILE A 262 17.74 -17.90 -10.48
CA ILE A 262 18.05 -19.23 -9.95
C ILE A 262 18.26 -20.26 -11.07
N LYS A 263 17.46 -20.23 -12.15
CA LYS A 263 17.59 -21.21 -13.23
C LYS A 263 18.73 -20.90 -14.20
N GLN A 264 19.12 -19.64 -14.37
CA GLN A 264 20.03 -19.22 -15.44
C GLN A 264 21.39 -18.69 -14.97
N ARG A 265 21.50 -18.24 -13.71
CA ARG A 265 22.68 -17.48 -13.26
C ARG A 265 23.42 -18.07 -12.06
N ILE A 266 22.82 -18.98 -11.30
CA ILE A 266 23.45 -19.54 -10.10
C ILE A 266 23.75 -21.03 -10.25
N ARG A 267 24.80 -21.49 -9.56
CA ARG A 267 25.11 -22.91 -9.43
C ARG A 267 24.47 -23.45 -8.16
N LEU A 268 24.04 -24.71 -8.22
CA LEU A 268 23.39 -25.41 -7.12
C LEU A 268 24.19 -26.66 -6.73
N ASN A 269 24.18 -26.98 -5.43
CA ASN A 269 24.57 -28.29 -4.89
C ASN A 269 26.04 -28.71 -5.07
N GLU A 270 26.94 -27.75 -5.26
CA GLU A 270 28.38 -27.99 -5.38
C GLU A 270 29.15 -27.24 -4.28
N LYS A 271 30.42 -27.61 -4.04
CA LYS A 271 31.28 -26.92 -3.08
C LYS A 271 31.46 -25.45 -3.50
N GLY A 272 31.02 -24.53 -2.65
CA GLY A 272 31.08 -23.09 -2.94
C GLY A 272 29.99 -22.58 -3.89
N ALA A 273 28.95 -23.38 -4.15
CA ALA A 273 27.79 -22.96 -4.93
C ALA A 273 27.01 -21.82 -4.23
N GLN A 274 26.23 -21.08 -5.02
CA GLN A 274 25.40 -19.98 -4.52
C GLN A 274 24.04 -20.47 -3.97
N GLY A 275 23.70 -21.75 -4.12
CA GLY A 275 22.54 -22.34 -3.49
C GLY A 275 22.65 -23.85 -3.26
N TYR A 276 21.86 -24.34 -2.30
CA TYR A 276 21.83 -25.72 -1.84
C TYR A 276 20.37 -26.16 -1.68
N LEU A 277 19.92 -27.09 -2.52
CA LEU A 277 18.55 -27.60 -2.53
C LEU A 277 18.45 -28.85 -1.64
N THR A 278 17.86 -28.71 -0.46
CA THR A 278 17.53 -29.84 0.43
C THR A 278 16.16 -30.41 0.08
N GLN A 279 15.72 -31.48 0.76
CA GLN A 279 14.35 -31.98 0.62
C GLN A 279 13.31 -30.93 1.03
N GLU A 280 13.61 -30.19 2.10
CA GLU A 280 12.69 -29.24 2.74
C GLU A 280 12.70 -27.85 2.09
N ALA A 281 13.88 -27.34 1.74
CA ALA A 281 14.02 -25.96 1.27
C ALA A 281 15.17 -25.77 0.28
N LEU A 282 15.06 -24.71 -0.53
CA LEU A 282 16.18 -24.16 -1.28
C LEU A 282 16.87 -23.10 -0.42
N TRP A 283 18.14 -23.31 -0.12
CA TRP A 283 18.96 -22.34 0.58
C TRP A 283 19.79 -21.54 -0.41
N ILE A 284 19.72 -20.22 -0.38
CA ILE A 284 20.52 -19.36 -1.28
C ILE A 284 21.45 -18.44 -0.49
N VAL A 285 22.68 -18.27 -0.97
CA VAL A 285 23.69 -17.43 -0.34
C VAL A 285 23.34 -15.95 -0.49
N THR A 286 23.28 -15.22 0.63
CA THR A 286 23.08 -13.77 0.68
C THR A 286 24.40 -13.03 0.89
N PRO A 287 24.62 -11.82 0.31
CA PRO A 287 23.68 -10.98 -0.44
C PRO A 287 23.67 -11.19 -1.95
N LEU A 288 24.42 -12.17 -2.46
CA LEU A 288 24.69 -12.29 -3.90
C LEU A 288 23.41 -12.50 -4.73
N VAL A 289 22.59 -13.50 -4.39
CA VAL A 289 21.39 -13.85 -5.18
C VAL A 289 20.34 -12.73 -5.17
N PRO A 290 20.02 -12.08 -4.03
CA PRO A 290 19.11 -10.93 -4.05
C PRO A 290 19.65 -9.69 -4.77
N ARG A 291 20.98 -9.46 -4.76
CA ARG A 291 21.57 -8.37 -5.55
C ARG A 291 21.46 -8.63 -7.05
N GLU A 292 21.66 -9.87 -7.49
CA GLU A 292 21.42 -10.29 -8.87
C GLU A 292 19.94 -10.16 -9.26
N LEU A 293 19.01 -10.54 -8.37
CA LEU A 293 17.58 -10.31 -8.58
C LEU A 293 17.27 -8.83 -8.79
N LYS A 294 17.74 -7.98 -7.88
CA LYS A 294 17.55 -6.53 -7.97
C LYS A 294 18.13 -5.94 -9.26
N ALA A 295 19.35 -6.35 -9.63
CA ALA A 295 20.00 -5.92 -10.88
C ALA A 295 19.20 -6.37 -12.11
N HIS A 296 18.71 -7.61 -12.12
CA HIS A 296 17.89 -8.15 -13.20
C HIS A 296 16.57 -7.38 -13.36
N LEU A 297 15.87 -7.12 -12.25
CA LEU A 297 14.60 -6.39 -12.29
C LEU A 297 14.79 -4.92 -12.71
N LEU A 298 15.86 -4.27 -12.26
CA LEU A 298 16.21 -2.91 -12.70
C LEU A 298 16.57 -2.86 -14.20
N ALA A 299 17.27 -3.87 -14.71
CA ALA A 299 17.60 -3.96 -16.14
C ALA A 299 16.35 -4.13 -17.03
N LEU A 300 15.30 -4.75 -16.50
CA LEU A 300 13.99 -4.85 -17.17
C LEU A 300 13.13 -3.58 -17.05
N GLY A 301 13.64 -2.51 -16.43
CA GLY A 301 12.91 -1.25 -16.27
C GLY A 301 11.73 -1.35 -15.30
N ILE A 302 11.74 -2.33 -14.39
CA ILE A 302 10.66 -2.52 -13.42
C ILE A 302 10.72 -1.44 -12.34
N GLU A 303 9.68 -0.60 -12.28
CA GLU A 303 9.49 0.37 -11.20
C GLU A 303 8.96 -0.30 -9.92
N GLY A 304 9.31 0.26 -8.75
CA GLY A 304 8.80 -0.19 -7.43
C GLY A 304 9.70 -1.16 -6.65
N ILE A 305 10.88 -1.51 -7.16
CA ILE A 305 11.84 -2.36 -6.45
C ILE A 305 12.48 -1.56 -5.30
N PRO A 306 12.52 -2.09 -4.07
CA PRO A 306 13.18 -1.43 -2.95
C PRO A 306 14.65 -1.07 -3.22
N SER A 307 15.02 0.17 -2.88
CA SER A 307 16.39 0.67 -3.03
C SER A 307 17.35 0.12 -1.97
N SER A 308 16.86 -0.27 -0.79
CA SER A 308 17.64 -0.95 0.25
C SER A 308 17.48 -2.47 0.20
N ASP A 309 18.56 -3.20 0.50
CA ASP A 309 18.57 -4.66 0.49
C ASP A 309 17.68 -5.23 1.61
N THR A 310 17.62 -4.57 2.77
CA THR A 310 16.73 -4.94 3.88
C THR A 310 15.26 -4.90 3.46
N ARG A 311 14.83 -3.81 2.82
CA ARG A 311 13.43 -3.67 2.37
C ARG A 311 13.10 -4.64 1.24
N LEU A 312 14.07 -5.01 0.42
CA LEU A 312 13.90 -6.08 -0.57
C LEU A 312 13.65 -7.42 0.10
N TYR A 313 14.35 -7.75 1.20
CA TYR A 313 14.11 -8.97 1.96
C TYR A 313 12.74 -8.96 2.64
N ASP A 314 12.37 -7.84 3.26
CA ASP A 314 11.06 -7.67 3.88
C ASP A 314 9.93 -7.87 2.85
N GLU A 315 10.09 -7.30 1.65
CA GLU A 315 9.13 -7.45 0.55
C GLU A 315 9.08 -8.90 0.05
N MET A 316 10.23 -9.55 -0.15
CA MET A 316 10.28 -10.96 -0.54
C MET A 316 9.64 -11.87 0.52
N GLN A 317 9.82 -11.57 1.80
CA GLN A 317 9.23 -12.30 2.92
C GLN A 317 7.72 -12.06 3.02
N ALA A 318 7.27 -10.81 2.87
CA ALA A 318 5.85 -10.44 2.86
C ALA A 318 5.07 -11.13 1.73
N HIS A 319 5.74 -11.41 0.61
CA HIS A 319 5.16 -12.12 -0.53
C HIS A 319 5.37 -13.65 -0.51
N GLY A 320 5.94 -14.20 0.58
CA GLY A 320 6.12 -15.65 0.76
C GLY A 320 7.22 -16.27 -0.12
N LEU A 321 8.16 -15.46 -0.61
CA LEU A 321 9.27 -15.93 -1.44
C LEU A 321 10.40 -16.51 -0.59
N ILE A 322 10.56 -16.01 0.64
CA ILE A 322 11.55 -16.44 1.62
C ILE A 322 10.91 -16.62 2.99
N GLU A 323 11.41 -17.59 3.75
CA GLU A 323 10.94 -17.90 5.10
C GLU A 323 11.72 -17.14 6.18
N ALA A 324 10.98 -16.59 7.14
CA ALA A 324 11.54 -15.96 8.32
C ALA A 324 12.16 -17.00 9.27
N ASN A 325 13.27 -16.63 9.90
CA ASN A 325 13.82 -17.39 11.02
C ASN A 325 12.93 -17.27 12.27
N PRO A 326 13.14 -18.09 13.32
CA PRO A 326 12.33 -18.04 14.55
C PRO A 326 12.32 -16.67 15.25
N GLY A 327 13.28 -15.80 14.95
CA GLY A 327 13.35 -14.41 15.42
C GLY A 327 12.70 -13.39 14.47
N GLY A 328 11.99 -13.82 13.43
CA GLY A 328 11.27 -12.97 12.48
C GLY A 328 12.13 -12.30 11.39
N LYS A 329 13.44 -12.60 11.32
CA LYS A 329 14.35 -12.02 10.30
C LYS A 329 14.51 -12.95 9.10
N SER A 330 14.88 -12.41 7.95
CA SER A 330 14.96 -13.16 6.70
C SER A 330 16.25 -13.99 6.52
N VAL A 331 17.32 -13.68 7.27
CA VAL A 331 18.65 -14.29 7.11
C VAL A 331 18.93 -15.34 8.18
N TRP A 332 19.45 -16.49 7.72
CA TRP A 332 19.83 -17.65 8.52
C TRP A 332 21.36 -17.82 8.50
N LYS A 333 21.97 -18.10 9.66
CA LYS A 333 23.36 -18.57 9.71
C LYS A 333 23.34 -20.09 9.65
N CYS A 334 24.01 -20.65 8.66
CA CYS A 334 24.02 -22.09 8.43
C CYS A 334 25.43 -22.58 8.14
N ASP A 335 25.75 -23.77 8.62
CA ASP A 335 26.91 -24.53 8.21
C ASP A 335 26.50 -25.52 7.11
N VAL A 336 27.20 -25.50 5.98
CA VAL A 336 27.00 -26.45 4.88
C VAL A 336 28.12 -27.47 4.92
N VAL A 337 27.76 -28.75 4.96
CA VAL A 337 28.68 -29.90 5.04
C VAL A 337 28.55 -30.77 3.80
N ILE A 338 29.66 -31.03 3.11
CA ILE A 338 29.77 -31.89 1.92
C ILE A 338 30.96 -32.84 2.10
N GLY A 339 30.69 -34.05 2.60
CA GLY A 339 31.75 -34.97 3.03
C GLY A 339 32.60 -34.32 4.12
N ASP A 340 33.92 -34.26 3.92
CA ASP A 340 34.86 -33.63 4.87
C ASP A 340 34.92 -32.10 4.75
N TRP A 341 34.23 -31.50 3.77
CA TRP A 341 34.22 -30.05 3.58
C TRP A 341 33.09 -29.42 4.40
N LYS A 342 33.41 -28.39 5.18
CA LYS A 342 32.45 -27.61 5.96
C LYS A 342 32.70 -26.12 5.78
N ALA A 343 31.66 -25.33 5.53
CA ALA A 343 31.74 -23.88 5.47
C ALA A 343 30.47 -23.21 6.01
N SER A 344 30.64 -22.06 6.67
CA SER A 344 29.55 -21.28 7.24
C SER A 344 29.10 -20.18 6.27
N PHE A 345 27.79 -20.05 6.07
CA PHE A 345 27.20 -19.06 5.17
C PHE A 345 26.04 -18.32 5.85
N SER A 346 25.79 -17.11 5.36
CA SER A 346 24.50 -16.45 5.54
C SER A 346 23.59 -16.84 4.38
N LEU A 347 22.47 -17.51 4.70
CA LEU A 347 21.55 -18.06 3.71
C LEU A 347 20.14 -17.46 3.87
N LEU A 348 19.40 -17.42 2.77
CA LEU A 348 17.94 -17.26 2.77
C LEU A 348 17.31 -18.62 2.52
N LYS A 349 16.18 -18.89 3.17
CA LYS A 349 15.42 -20.14 3.03
C LYS A 349 14.22 -19.90 2.11
N LEU A 350 14.14 -20.62 1.00
CA LEU A 350 13.09 -20.47 -0.02
C LEU A 350 12.26 -21.76 -0.12
N PRO A 351 10.94 -21.65 -0.25
CA PRO A 351 10.11 -22.80 -0.61
C PRO A 351 10.42 -23.22 -2.06
N PRO A 352 10.80 -24.49 -2.32
CA PRO A 352 11.18 -24.94 -3.67
C PRO A 352 10.06 -24.76 -4.71
N ALA A 353 8.80 -24.84 -4.29
CA ALA A 353 7.61 -24.65 -5.14
C ALA A 353 7.50 -23.23 -5.73
N VAL A 354 8.17 -22.24 -5.15
CA VAL A 354 8.24 -20.89 -5.73
C VAL A 354 9.06 -20.91 -7.02
N ILE A 355 10.10 -21.76 -7.09
CA ILE A 355 11.08 -21.78 -8.19
C ILE A 355 10.75 -22.84 -9.26
N TRP A 356 10.37 -24.04 -8.83
CA TRP A 356 10.12 -25.18 -9.71
C TRP A 356 8.73 -25.79 -9.48
N GLY A 357 8.10 -26.25 -10.56
CA GLY A 357 6.99 -27.21 -10.47
C GLY A 357 7.50 -28.60 -10.08
N SER A 358 6.59 -29.55 -9.82
CA SER A 358 6.93 -30.92 -9.39
C SER A 358 7.89 -31.64 -10.34
N ASP A 359 7.83 -31.32 -11.63
CA ASP A 359 8.47 -32.11 -12.69
C ASP A 359 9.79 -31.47 -13.20
N GLU A 360 10.13 -30.26 -12.74
CA GLU A 360 11.33 -29.51 -13.17
C GLU A 360 12.40 -29.38 -12.06
N ARG A 361 12.20 -30.05 -10.92
CA ARG A 361 13.05 -29.87 -9.74
C ARG A 361 14.42 -30.55 -9.93
N PRO A 362 15.55 -29.83 -9.70
CA PRO A 362 16.88 -30.42 -9.71
C PRO A 362 17.07 -31.51 -8.64
N ALA A 363 18.11 -32.33 -8.80
CA ALA A 363 18.48 -33.32 -7.79
C ALA A 363 18.74 -32.64 -6.43
N VAL A 364 18.38 -33.33 -5.35
CA VAL A 364 18.62 -32.85 -3.99
C VAL A 364 20.13 -32.90 -3.70
N PHE A 365 20.60 -31.89 -2.98
CA PHE A 365 21.95 -31.74 -2.47
C PHE A 365 22.37 -32.96 -1.62
N GLU A 366 23.48 -33.60 -1.99
CA GLU A 366 24.12 -34.69 -1.22
C GLU A 366 25.03 -34.12 -0.13
N GLY A 367 24.41 -33.45 0.85
CA GLY A 367 25.09 -32.86 2.00
C GLY A 367 24.08 -32.35 3.02
N GLU A 368 24.58 -31.74 4.10
CA GLU A 368 23.72 -31.27 5.19
C GLU A 368 23.84 -29.75 5.34
N VAL A 369 22.70 -29.09 5.56
CA VAL A 369 22.63 -27.67 5.90
C VAL A 369 22.16 -27.57 7.35
N ILE A 370 23.08 -27.23 8.25
CA ILE A 370 22.85 -27.18 9.69
C ILE A 370 22.63 -25.72 10.09
N VAL A 371 21.45 -25.40 10.64
CA VAL A 371 21.15 -24.05 11.11
C VAL A 371 21.86 -23.79 12.44
N THR A 372 22.75 -22.80 12.46
CA THR A 372 23.56 -22.44 13.65
C THR A 372 23.07 -21.19 14.38
N GLY A 373 22.15 -20.42 13.79
CA GLY A 373 21.45 -19.33 14.48
C GLY A 373 20.82 -18.28 13.56
N ALA A 374 20.22 -17.24 14.17
CA ALA A 374 19.74 -16.05 13.47
C ALA A 374 20.90 -15.03 13.32
N ALA A 375 21.06 -14.41 12.15
CA ALA A 375 22.09 -13.39 11.98
C ALA A 375 21.75 -12.09 12.75
N GLU A 376 22.68 -11.63 13.59
CA GLU A 376 22.71 -10.26 14.11
C GLU A 376 23.55 -9.38 13.18
N GLY A 377 22.91 -8.39 12.53
CA GLY A 377 23.58 -7.32 11.79
C GLY A 377 24.14 -7.70 10.41
N HIS A 378 23.82 -6.87 9.40
CA HIS A 378 24.56 -6.85 8.14
C HIS A 378 25.85 -6.07 8.33
N ASP A 379 26.94 -6.74 8.70
CA ASP A 379 28.30 -6.40 8.29
C ASP A 379 29.29 -7.39 8.91
N THR A 380 29.65 -8.43 8.15
CA THR A 380 30.98 -9.05 8.27
C THR A 380 31.31 -9.74 6.95
N PRO A 381 32.44 -9.41 6.29
CA PRO A 381 32.93 -10.16 5.14
C PRO A 381 33.31 -11.59 5.56
N PRO A 382 33.23 -12.59 4.67
CA PRO A 382 33.72 -13.93 4.98
C PRO A 382 35.23 -13.89 5.14
N GLU A 383 35.71 -14.37 6.27
CA GLU A 383 37.13 -14.65 6.52
C GLU A 383 37.54 -15.81 5.59
N GLN A 384 38.39 -15.52 4.60
CA GLN A 384 38.93 -16.53 3.69
C GLN A 384 39.88 -17.45 4.45
N ALA A 385 39.56 -18.75 4.44
CA ALA A 385 40.46 -19.79 4.90
C ALA A 385 41.77 -19.74 4.09
N THR A 386 42.88 -19.64 4.81
CA THR A 386 44.24 -19.73 4.31
C THR A 386 44.58 -21.19 3.97
N GLY A 387 45.25 -21.38 2.82
CA GLY A 387 45.79 -22.67 2.38
C GLY A 387 46.49 -22.48 1.04
N GLY A 388 47.82 -22.54 1.04
CA GLY A 388 48.68 -21.93 0.01
C GLY A 388 49.16 -22.83 -1.14
N HIS A 389 49.57 -22.11 -2.19
CA HIS A 389 50.61 -22.38 -3.19
C HIS A 389 50.46 -23.53 -4.20
N GLY A 390 50.37 -23.12 -5.47
CA GLY A 390 50.74 -23.88 -6.67
C GLY A 390 50.52 -23.03 -7.93
N THR A 391 51.61 -22.76 -8.64
CA THR A 391 51.88 -21.70 -9.63
C THR A 391 51.27 -21.91 -11.03
N GLU A 392 51.24 -20.82 -11.82
CA GLU A 392 51.16 -20.76 -13.31
C GLU A 392 49.78 -21.13 -13.92
N THR A 393 49.21 -20.47 -14.94
CA THR A 393 49.66 -19.51 -15.96
C THR A 393 48.43 -18.87 -16.66
N ALA A 394 48.65 -17.69 -17.26
CA ALA A 394 48.03 -17.14 -18.48
C ALA A 394 46.51 -16.85 -18.55
N SER A 395 46.18 -15.55 -18.53
CA SER A 395 45.02 -14.99 -19.22
C SER A 395 45.22 -15.03 -20.75
N PRO A 396 44.12 -14.99 -21.52
CA PRO A 396 44.06 -14.00 -22.59
C PRO A 396 42.79 -13.15 -22.55
N SER A 397 43.03 -11.87 -22.86
CA SER A 397 42.06 -10.82 -23.15
C SER A 397 41.51 -10.99 -24.58
N ILE A 398 40.20 -10.85 -24.78
CA ILE A 398 39.62 -10.52 -26.10
C ILE A 398 38.53 -9.45 -25.93
N ALA A 399 38.64 -8.44 -26.80
CA ALA A 399 37.87 -7.21 -26.92
C ALA A 399 36.40 -7.41 -27.39
N PRO A 400 35.53 -6.38 -27.26
CA PRO A 400 34.11 -6.48 -27.62
C PRO A 400 33.85 -6.35 -29.13
N ALA A 401 33.00 -7.22 -29.67
CA ALA A 401 32.55 -7.17 -31.06
C ALA A 401 31.24 -6.37 -31.22
N LYS A 402 31.26 -5.45 -32.19
CA LYS A 402 30.10 -4.76 -32.80
C LYS A 402 29.42 -5.69 -33.80
N LEU A 403 28.09 -5.77 -33.77
CA LEU A 403 27.24 -6.12 -34.93
C LEU A 403 25.87 -5.43 -34.71
N LEU A 404 25.56 -4.36 -35.44
CA LEU A 404 24.95 -4.28 -36.77
C LEU A 404 23.42 -4.40 -36.73
N THR A 405 22.80 -3.29 -37.13
CA THR A 405 21.38 -3.00 -37.35
C THR A 405 20.92 -3.44 -38.74
N GLU A 406 19.84 -4.22 -38.78
CA GLU A 406 18.86 -4.35 -39.87
C GLU A 406 17.51 -4.56 -39.13
N GLY A 407 16.38 -3.90 -39.41
CA GLY A 407 15.90 -3.30 -40.64
C GLY A 407 14.72 -4.13 -41.17
N LEU A 408 13.57 -4.14 -40.49
CA LEU A 408 12.31 -4.67 -41.04
C LEU A 408 11.12 -3.80 -40.62
N GLU A 409 10.53 -3.19 -41.65
CA GLU A 409 9.25 -2.48 -41.67
C GLU A 409 8.09 -3.49 -41.66
N GLY A 410 6.95 -3.12 -41.05
CA GLY A 410 5.73 -3.92 -41.16
C GLY A 410 4.61 -3.52 -40.19
N GLU A 411 3.75 -2.61 -40.66
CA GLU A 411 2.31 -2.50 -40.37
C GLU A 411 1.82 -2.11 -38.95
N THR A 412 1.59 -0.81 -38.78
CA THR A 412 0.69 -0.25 -37.76
C THR A 412 -0.73 -0.10 -38.32
N VAL A 413 -1.67 -0.87 -37.78
CA VAL A 413 -3.11 -0.64 -37.97
C VAL A 413 -3.55 0.46 -37.02
N ALA A 414 -3.90 1.62 -37.59
CA ALA A 414 -4.52 2.72 -36.88
C ALA A 414 -5.92 2.34 -36.39
N THR A 415 -6.18 2.49 -35.09
CA THR A 415 -7.56 2.55 -34.57
C THR A 415 -7.79 3.94 -33.99
N ALA A 416 -8.62 4.71 -34.68
CA ALA A 416 -9.17 5.96 -34.20
C ALA A 416 -10.54 5.71 -33.56
N CYS A 417 -10.74 6.19 -32.33
CA CYS A 417 -12.02 6.61 -31.75
C CYS A 417 -11.64 7.39 -30.49
N ALA A 418 -11.89 8.69 -30.38
CA ALA A 418 -13.17 9.41 -30.30
C ALA A 418 -13.13 10.15 -28.95
N THR A 419 -12.91 11.46 -29.02
CA THR A 419 -13.07 12.40 -27.91
C THR A 419 -14.54 12.55 -27.56
N SER A 420 -14.93 12.42 -26.29
CA SER A 420 -15.90 13.32 -25.62
C SER A 420 -16.14 12.96 -24.14
N THR A 421 -15.92 13.95 -23.26
CA THR A 421 -16.78 14.29 -22.11
C THR A 421 -17.09 13.20 -21.05
N GLY A 422 -16.06 12.69 -20.36
CA GLY A 422 -16.21 11.87 -19.14
C GLY A 422 -15.56 12.47 -17.87
N ASP A 423 -14.56 13.34 -18.04
CA ASP A 423 -13.64 13.78 -16.96
C ASP A 423 -14.32 14.49 -15.77
N SER A 424 -15.44 15.19 -15.99
CA SER A 424 -16.03 16.06 -14.95
C SER A 424 -16.81 15.30 -13.87
N LEU A 425 -17.38 14.14 -14.19
CA LEU A 425 -18.13 13.33 -13.22
C LEU A 425 -17.17 12.44 -12.40
N GLU A 426 -16.01 12.10 -12.96
CA GLU A 426 -15.01 11.23 -12.33
C GLU A 426 -14.30 11.92 -11.17
N ASP A 427 -14.00 13.22 -11.29
CA ASP A 427 -13.36 14.02 -10.24
C ASP A 427 -14.31 14.34 -9.06
N GLU A 428 -15.58 14.70 -9.30
CA GLU A 428 -16.58 14.91 -8.23
C GLU A 428 -16.87 13.61 -7.44
N LEU A 429 -16.82 12.46 -8.12
CA LEU A 429 -16.98 11.14 -7.51
C LEU A 429 -15.75 10.70 -6.70
N ILE A 430 -14.56 11.20 -7.02
CA ILE A 430 -13.34 11.00 -6.21
C ILE A 430 -13.43 11.86 -4.95
N ASP A 431 -13.94 13.09 -5.03
CA ASP A 431 -14.17 13.96 -3.88
C ASP A 431 -15.20 13.38 -2.89
N LEU A 432 -16.26 12.75 -3.39
CA LEU A 432 -17.27 12.04 -2.57
C LEU A 432 -16.71 10.82 -1.82
N ILE A 433 -15.83 10.03 -2.45
CA ILE A 433 -15.17 8.86 -1.81
C ILE A 433 -13.97 9.28 -0.94
N THR A 434 -13.39 10.46 -1.18
CA THR A 434 -12.26 11.01 -0.41
C THR A 434 -12.69 11.92 0.75
N GLY A 435 -13.99 12.18 0.93
CA GLY A 435 -14.51 12.99 2.04
C GLY A 435 -14.28 14.50 1.87
N LYS A 436 -14.00 14.96 0.65
CA LYS A 436 -14.04 16.39 0.31
C LYS A 436 -15.44 16.73 -0.16
N GLY A 437 -16.36 16.94 0.78
CA GLY A 437 -17.70 17.41 0.46
C GLY A 437 -17.67 18.85 -0.04
N THR A 438 -18.08 19.03 -1.29
CA THR A 438 -18.68 20.26 -1.81
C THR A 438 -19.79 20.73 -0.86
N THR A 439 -19.67 21.95 -0.36
CA THR A 439 -20.84 22.74 0.03
C THR A 439 -21.47 23.22 -1.27
N ASP A 440 -22.72 22.86 -1.53
CA ASP A 440 -23.64 23.81 -2.15
C ASP A 440 -25.10 23.39 -1.91
N ASP A 441 -25.79 24.35 -1.30
CA ASP A 441 -27.20 24.71 -1.38
C ASP A 441 -28.12 23.83 -2.23
N ILE A 442 -28.99 23.07 -1.55
CA ILE A 442 -30.32 22.77 -2.07
C ILE A 442 -31.29 23.72 -1.38
N ALA A 443 -31.61 24.81 -2.10
CA ALA A 443 -32.72 25.68 -1.78
C ALA A 443 -34.04 24.89 -1.91
N LEU A 444 -34.70 24.66 -0.79
CA LEU A 444 -36.12 24.33 -0.71
C LEU A 444 -36.82 25.41 0.12
N SER A 445 -37.64 26.19 -0.57
CA SER A 445 -38.51 27.22 -0.06
C SER A 445 -39.66 26.63 0.76
N ALA A 446 -39.84 27.14 1.99
CA ALA A 446 -41.15 27.33 2.61
C ALA A 446 -41.03 28.32 3.79
N ASP A 447 -41.88 29.35 3.76
CA ASP A 447 -42.06 30.39 4.78
C ASP A 447 -42.33 29.84 6.20
N THR A 448 -41.91 30.56 7.26
CA THR A 448 -42.79 31.27 8.22
C THR A 448 -42.05 31.64 9.54
N ARG A 449 -41.96 32.96 9.80
CA ARG A 449 -41.95 33.73 11.09
C ARG A 449 -40.97 33.43 12.25
N SER A 450 -40.15 34.45 12.50
CA SER A 450 -39.95 35.22 13.76
C SER A 450 -39.49 34.54 15.08
N SER A 451 -38.36 35.05 15.59
CA SER A 451 -37.71 34.97 16.93
C SER A 451 -38.64 35.26 18.15
N PRO A 452 -38.18 35.26 19.45
CA PRO A 452 -36.83 35.11 20.03
C PRO A 452 -36.71 34.19 21.29
N GLY A 453 -35.50 34.13 21.90
CA GLY A 453 -35.08 33.25 23.03
C GLY A 453 -35.78 33.42 24.39
N PRO A 454 -35.26 32.88 25.52
CA PRO A 454 -33.99 33.36 26.11
C PRO A 454 -33.11 32.30 26.84
N ALA A 455 -31.95 32.79 27.26
CA ALA A 455 -30.88 32.16 28.04
C ALA A 455 -31.25 31.81 29.51
N ILE A 456 -30.42 30.98 30.17
CA ILE A 456 -29.76 31.24 31.48
C ILE A 456 -28.76 30.09 31.84
N THR A 457 -27.48 30.45 31.77
CA THR A 457 -26.28 30.11 32.60
C THR A 457 -26.10 28.74 33.30
N LYS A 458 -24.90 28.15 33.12
CA LYS A 458 -23.93 27.91 34.23
C LYS A 458 -22.51 27.61 33.72
N ALA A 459 -21.55 27.87 34.60
CA ALA A 459 -20.15 28.23 34.34
C ALA A 459 -19.17 27.04 34.16
N THR A 460 -18.20 27.29 33.26
CA THR A 460 -16.76 26.91 33.18
C THR A 460 -16.16 25.78 34.03
N VAL A 461 -15.47 24.85 33.35
CA VAL A 461 -14.02 24.54 33.53
C VAL A 461 -13.41 24.24 32.14
N GLU A 462 -12.21 24.72 31.90
CA GLU A 462 -11.47 24.83 30.62
C GLU A 462 -10.99 23.50 30.03
N ASP A 463 -11.17 23.33 28.70
CA ASP A 463 -10.27 22.53 27.85
C ASP A 463 -10.22 23.16 26.45
N ALA A 464 -9.03 23.25 25.87
CA ALA A 464 -8.74 24.11 24.72
C ALA A 464 -9.25 23.52 23.39
N ALA A 465 -10.33 24.09 22.87
CA ALA A 465 -10.87 23.84 21.54
C ALA A 465 -10.02 24.50 20.42
N PRO A 466 -10.09 23.99 19.16
CA PRO A 466 -9.39 24.57 18.02
C PRO A 466 -9.97 25.95 17.69
N SER A 467 -9.13 26.98 17.77
CA SER A 467 -9.48 28.35 17.41
C SER A 467 -9.66 28.49 15.90
N ASP A 468 -10.86 28.87 15.45
CA ASP A 468 -11.04 29.62 14.19
C ASP A 468 -10.19 30.90 14.27
N MET A 469 -9.35 31.14 13.26
CA MET A 469 -8.40 32.26 13.28
C MET A 469 -9.11 33.62 13.29
N PRO A 470 -8.71 34.58 14.16
CA PRO A 470 -8.93 36.00 13.94
C PRO A 470 -8.13 36.41 12.71
N LEU A 471 -8.81 36.97 11.71
CA LEU A 471 -8.24 37.39 10.44
C LEU A 471 -7.39 38.68 10.55
N ASP A 472 -6.49 38.79 11.54
CA ASP A 472 -5.43 39.82 11.55
C ASP A 472 -4.29 39.46 12.51
N THR A 473 -3.27 38.75 12.03
CA THR A 473 -1.96 38.83 12.67
C THR A 473 -0.89 38.99 11.61
N LYS A 474 0.00 39.97 11.82
CA LYS A 474 1.24 40.13 11.04
C LYS A 474 2.16 38.91 11.17
N ASP A 475 1.80 37.95 12.02
CA ASP A 475 2.62 36.87 12.54
C ASP A 475 2.53 35.56 11.73
N ALA A 476 1.53 35.38 10.87
CA ALA A 476 1.36 34.13 10.10
C ALA A 476 2.60 33.71 9.27
N GLY A 477 3.42 34.68 8.83
CA GLY A 477 4.69 34.38 8.18
C GLY A 477 5.75 33.86 9.15
N MET A 478 5.78 34.37 10.37
CA MET A 478 6.73 33.97 11.42
C MET A 478 6.31 32.67 12.10
N GLU A 479 5.01 32.42 12.24
CA GLU A 479 4.47 31.12 12.64
C GLU A 479 4.87 30.04 11.64
N PHE A 480 4.72 30.30 10.33
CA PHE A 480 5.23 29.42 9.29
C PHE A 480 6.75 29.20 9.39
N TRP A 481 7.51 30.27 9.63
CA TRP A 481 8.96 30.18 9.77
C TRP A 481 9.38 29.30 10.96
N THR A 482 8.71 29.48 12.11
CA THR A 482 8.95 28.70 13.33
C THR A 482 8.57 27.23 13.13
N TRP A 483 7.43 26.98 12.49
CA TRP A 483 7.01 25.62 12.13
C TRP A 483 8.01 24.96 11.18
N LEU A 484 8.53 25.70 10.19
CA LEU A 484 9.53 25.19 9.25
C LEU A 484 10.82 24.76 9.99
N GLN A 485 11.31 25.60 10.92
CA GLN A 485 12.47 25.28 11.76
C GLN A 485 12.23 24.01 12.61
N GLN A 486 11.10 23.93 13.31
CA GLN A 486 10.75 22.79 14.16
C GLN A 486 10.58 21.50 13.36
N SER A 487 9.90 21.58 12.22
CA SER A 487 9.63 20.39 11.39
C SER A 487 10.88 19.87 10.70
N LEU A 488 11.88 20.73 10.43
CA LEU A 488 13.20 20.31 9.97
C LEU A 488 14.02 19.70 11.12
N ALA A 489 13.99 20.29 12.32
CA ALA A 489 14.70 19.78 13.49
C ALA A 489 14.16 18.41 13.96
N ASN A 490 12.84 18.19 13.89
CA ASN A 490 12.18 16.94 14.27
C ASN A 490 12.15 15.88 13.15
N HIS A 491 12.77 16.15 12.00
CA HIS A 491 12.76 15.28 10.81
C HIS A 491 11.36 14.96 10.22
N GLU A 492 10.36 15.81 10.48
CA GLU A 492 9.02 15.68 9.90
C GLU A 492 8.98 16.13 8.43
N LEU A 493 9.86 17.06 8.05
CA LEU A 493 10.08 17.47 6.66
C LEU A 493 11.22 16.68 6.04
N ILE A 494 10.88 15.78 5.11
CA ILE A 494 11.84 15.06 4.28
C ILE A 494 12.56 16.05 3.35
N ILE A 495 13.89 15.94 3.27
CA ILE A 495 14.77 16.75 2.43
C ILE A 495 15.33 15.88 1.29
N ASN A 496 15.37 16.40 0.07
CA ASN A 496 16.00 15.78 -1.11
C ASN A 496 15.39 14.47 -1.66
N ASP A 497 14.19 14.12 -1.22
CA ASP A 497 13.39 13.06 -1.86
C ASP A 497 12.66 13.57 -3.12
N ALA A 498 12.27 12.68 -4.03
CA ALA A 498 11.54 13.02 -5.25
C ALA A 498 10.19 13.73 -5.00
N LYS A 499 9.56 13.49 -3.83
CA LYS A 499 8.33 14.16 -3.39
C LYS A 499 8.56 15.16 -2.25
N ALA A 500 9.81 15.48 -1.91
CA ALA A 500 10.13 16.42 -0.85
C ALA A 500 9.58 17.83 -1.15
N HIS A 501 9.28 18.57 -0.08
CA HIS A 501 8.86 19.97 -0.16
C HIS A 501 10.02 20.93 0.13
N VAL A 502 11.15 20.38 0.57
CA VAL A 502 12.40 21.08 0.86
C VAL A 502 13.52 20.31 0.18
N HIS A 503 14.37 21.00 -0.57
CA HIS A 503 15.58 20.43 -1.17
C HIS A 503 16.78 21.28 -0.81
N THR A 504 17.99 20.76 -0.96
CA THR A 504 19.22 21.54 -0.94
C THR A 504 19.76 21.69 -2.36
N VAL A 505 20.06 22.92 -2.77
CA VAL A 505 20.58 23.26 -4.10
C VAL A 505 21.57 24.41 -3.95
N ASN A 506 22.78 24.24 -4.49
CA ASN A 506 23.89 25.18 -4.38
C ASN A 506 24.21 25.56 -2.92
N GLY A 507 24.17 24.59 -2.00
CA GLY A 507 24.54 24.79 -0.60
C GLY A 507 23.54 25.59 0.25
N THR A 508 22.32 25.82 -0.25
CA THR A 508 21.21 26.43 0.49
C THR A 508 19.89 25.64 0.32
N PHE A 509 18.89 25.96 1.14
CA PHE A 509 17.57 25.33 1.10
C PHE A 509 16.67 25.95 0.03
N PHE A 510 15.98 25.09 -0.70
CA PHE A 510 14.95 25.40 -1.67
C PHE A 510 13.59 24.90 -1.17
N LEU A 511 12.65 25.83 -0.97
CA LEU A 511 11.29 25.54 -0.53
C LEU A 511 10.34 25.46 -1.73
N VAL A 512 9.70 24.31 -1.95
CA VAL A 512 8.82 24.07 -3.11
C VAL A 512 7.45 24.75 -2.90
N SER A 513 7.13 25.73 -3.75
CA SER A 513 5.89 26.52 -3.68
C SER A 513 4.86 26.05 -4.72
N PRO A 514 3.55 26.04 -4.41
CA PRO A 514 2.92 26.44 -3.14
C PRO A 514 2.85 25.31 -2.10
N ARG A 515 3.39 24.14 -2.42
CA ARG A 515 3.16 22.90 -1.67
C ARG A 515 3.61 22.97 -0.21
N ILE A 516 4.75 23.61 0.08
CA ILE A 516 5.24 23.76 1.46
C ILE A 516 4.27 24.58 2.33
N PHE A 517 3.64 25.63 1.78
CA PHE A 517 2.67 26.47 2.49
C PHE A 517 1.34 25.75 2.68
N LYS A 518 0.89 24.98 1.67
CA LYS A 518 -0.28 24.12 1.79
C LYS A 518 -0.10 23.06 2.88
N ARG A 519 1.10 22.47 2.97
CA ARG A 519 1.45 21.51 4.02
C ARG A 519 1.40 22.14 5.40
N TYR A 520 1.96 23.35 5.57
CA TYR A 520 1.84 24.10 6.82
C TYR A 520 0.37 24.36 7.21
N CYS A 521 -0.43 24.85 6.27
CA CYS A 521 -1.83 25.18 6.55
C CYS A 521 -2.64 23.94 6.96
N ASN A 522 -2.41 22.80 6.28
CA ASN A 522 -3.02 21.53 6.67
C ASN A 522 -2.56 21.07 8.05
N ALA A 523 -1.26 21.16 8.36
CA ALA A 523 -0.73 20.74 9.66
C ALA A 523 -1.24 21.61 10.83
N ARG A 524 -1.43 22.91 10.58
CA ARG A 524 -1.81 23.88 11.62
C ARG A 524 -3.33 24.06 11.77
N TYR A 525 -4.07 24.02 10.67
CA TYR A 525 -5.49 24.38 10.61
C TYR A 525 -6.39 23.26 10.04
N GLY A 526 -5.82 22.13 9.60
CA GLY A 526 -6.57 21.02 8.98
C GLY A 526 -7.13 21.32 7.58
N LYS A 527 -6.79 22.49 7.00
CA LYS A 527 -7.28 22.99 5.71
C LYS A 527 -6.15 23.73 4.99
N ASP A 528 -6.11 23.73 3.65
CA ASP A 528 -5.03 24.38 2.90
C ASP A 528 -5.35 25.78 2.37
N ASP A 529 -6.60 26.25 2.47
CA ASP A 529 -7.11 27.48 1.86
C ASP A 529 -6.30 28.76 2.16
N TYR A 530 -5.63 28.80 3.31
CA TYR A 530 -4.87 29.96 3.78
C TYR A 530 -3.45 30.06 3.19
N TRP A 531 -3.03 29.11 2.33
CA TRP A 531 -1.64 29.06 1.83
C TRP A 531 -1.19 30.33 1.13
N LYS A 532 -2.07 31.02 0.40
CA LYS A 532 -1.76 32.29 -0.27
C LYS A 532 -1.41 33.39 0.74
N HIS A 533 -2.19 33.48 1.81
CA HIS A 533 -1.94 34.46 2.87
C HIS A 533 -0.61 34.19 3.58
N VAL A 534 -0.35 32.93 3.94
CA VAL A 534 0.91 32.51 4.58
C VAL A 534 2.10 32.79 3.67
N GLN A 535 1.98 32.46 2.38
CA GLN A 535 3.04 32.70 1.39
C GLN A 535 3.34 34.19 1.21
N ASP A 536 2.33 35.05 1.18
CA ASP A 536 2.52 36.51 1.11
C ASP A 536 3.15 37.08 2.38
N ARG A 537 2.77 36.56 3.56
CA ARG A 537 3.36 36.96 4.83
C ARG A 537 4.82 36.48 4.97
N PHE A 538 5.12 35.27 4.53
CA PHE A 538 6.50 34.76 4.44
C PHE A 538 7.37 35.66 3.54
N GLN A 539 6.86 36.07 2.38
CA GLN A 539 7.60 36.99 1.49
C GLN A 539 7.92 38.32 2.16
N LYS A 540 7.05 38.83 3.03
CA LYS A 540 7.28 40.07 3.79
C LYS A 540 8.39 39.94 4.84
N LEU A 541 8.72 38.71 5.28
CA LEU A 541 9.85 38.46 6.19
C LEU A 541 11.22 38.59 5.50
N LYS A 542 11.27 38.60 4.17
CA LYS A 542 12.50 38.77 3.36
C LYS A 542 13.61 37.74 3.67
N LYS A 543 13.24 36.56 4.18
CA LYS A 543 14.12 35.42 4.49
C LYS A 543 14.57 34.64 3.24
N HIS A 544 13.92 34.86 2.11
CA HIS A 544 14.26 34.28 0.81
C HIS A 544 15.10 35.23 -0.05
N HIS A 545 15.93 34.66 -0.93
CA HIS A 545 16.60 35.40 -2.01
C HIS A 545 15.57 35.90 -3.03
N ARG A 546 15.88 37.00 -3.70
CA ARG A 546 15.15 37.47 -4.89
C ARG A 546 16.00 37.13 -6.12
N THR A 547 15.35 36.81 -7.23
CA THR A 547 16.03 36.64 -8.51
C THR A 547 16.57 37.99 -9.01
N ASP A 548 17.48 37.96 -9.98
CA ASP A 548 18.08 39.17 -10.56
C ASP A 548 17.03 40.10 -11.23
N ASP A 549 15.96 39.51 -11.76
CA ASP A 549 14.74 40.18 -12.26
C ASP A 549 13.87 40.83 -11.15
N GLY A 550 14.25 40.70 -9.88
CA GLY A 550 13.48 41.17 -8.73
C GLY A 550 12.26 40.32 -8.37
N LYS A 551 12.10 39.12 -8.95
CA LYS A 551 11.02 38.17 -8.60
C LYS A 551 11.40 37.37 -7.35
N ASN A 552 10.39 36.80 -6.67
CA ASN A 552 10.58 36.05 -5.43
C ASN A 552 10.72 34.53 -5.64
N ILE A 553 10.39 34.01 -6.83
CA ILE A 553 10.30 32.58 -7.14
C ILE A 553 11.43 32.20 -8.09
N PHE A 554 12.24 31.22 -7.70
CA PHE A 554 13.26 30.58 -8.53
C PHE A 554 12.69 29.38 -9.27
N HIS A 555 13.25 29.13 -10.45
CA HIS A 555 12.94 27.96 -11.27
C HIS A 555 14.12 26.97 -11.23
N ILE A 556 13.87 25.74 -10.81
CA ILE A 556 14.87 24.67 -10.72
C ILE A 556 14.51 23.60 -11.74
N VAL A 557 15.47 23.22 -12.58
CA VAL A 557 15.31 22.13 -13.54
C VAL A 557 15.60 20.81 -12.83
N VAL A 558 14.64 19.90 -12.89
CA VAL A 558 14.76 18.52 -12.45
C VAL A 558 15.22 17.68 -13.64
N LYS A 559 16.41 17.09 -13.55
CA LYS A 559 16.92 16.14 -14.55
C LYS A 559 16.71 14.72 -14.03
N GLY A 560 15.68 14.05 -14.55
CA GLY A 560 15.40 12.64 -14.27
C GLY A 560 15.86 11.72 -15.42
N PRO A 561 16.03 10.40 -15.19
CA PRO A 561 16.49 9.45 -16.21
C PRO A 561 15.48 9.11 -17.32
N SER A 562 14.17 9.28 -17.12
CA SER A 562 13.13 8.79 -18.06
C SER A 562 12.02 9.78 -18.42
N ARG A 563 12.03 11.02 -17.89
CA ARG A 563 11.07 12.08 -18.27
C ARG A 563 11.82 13.36 -18.60
N GLY A 564 11.31 14.12 -19.59
CA GLY A 564 11.87 15.39 -20.03
C GLY A 564 12.05 16.41 -18.87
N PRO A 565 12.81 17.50 -19.09
CA PRO A 565 13.16 18.44 -18.03
C PRO A 565 11.90 19.06 -17.39
N SER A 566 11.64 18.74 -16.12
CA SER A 566 10.55 19.33 -15.33
C SER A 566 11.08 20.55 -14.56
N ILE A 567 10.22 21.56 -14.33
CA ILE A 567 10.60 22.80 -13.63
C ILE A 567 9.87 22.88 -12.29
N LEU A 568 10.64 22.88 -11.20
CA LEU A 568 10.13 23.20 -9.87
C LEU A 568 10.22 24.71 -9.62
N LYS A 569 9.21 25.24 -8.93
CA LYS A 569 9.11 26.65 -8.56
C LYS A 569 9.16 26.77 -7.04
N GLY A 570 9.96 27.70 -6.53
CA GLY A 570 10.16 27.80 -5.09
C GLY A 570 11.06 28.94 -4.64
N TYR A 571 11.39 28.93 -3.36
CA TYR A 571 12.17 29.98 -2.70
C TYR A 571 13.53 29.44 -2.28
N LEU A 572 14.62 30.18 -2.55
CA LEU A 572 15.93 29.91 -1.98
C LEU A 572 16.09 30.70 -0.68
N ILE A 573 16.55 30.06 0.40
CA ILE A 573 16.75 30.69 1.71
C ILE A 573 18.09 31.43 1.75
N LYS A 574 18.11 32.63 2.36
CA LYS A 574 19.32 33.46 2.46
C LYS A 574 20.33 32.92 3.47
N GLU A 575 19.90 32.88 4.72
CA GLU A 575 20.75 32.53 5.85
C GLU A 575 20.34 31.13 6.30
N ARG A 576 21.06 30.13 5.80
CA ARG A 576 20.79 28.71 6.06
C ARG A 576 20.90 28.34 7.54
N GLU A 577 21.70 29.09 8.30
CA GLU A 577 21.85 28.97 9.76
C GLU A 577 20.55 29.33 10.50
N GLU A 578 19.71 30.18 9.92
CA GLU A 578 18.44 30.55 10.52
C GLU A 578 17.40 29.44 10.48
N LEU A 579 17.63 28.31 9.77
CA LEU A 579 16.76 27.13 9.85
C LEU A 579 17.12 26.19 11.01
N GLY A 580 18.12 26.53 11.83
CA GLY A 580 18.46 25.79 13.05
C GLY A 580 19.12 24.44 12.82
N MET A 581 19.57 24.15 11.59
CA MET A 581 20.24 22.88 11.27
C MET A 581 21.76 23.00 11.40
N SER A 582 22.36 22.21 12.28
CA SER A 582 23.82 22.22 12.53
C SER A 582 24.66 21.66 11.37
N ARG A 583 24.04 20.89 10.46
CA ARG A 583 24.66 20.34 9.24
C ARG A 583 23.66 20.36 8.10
N ILE A 584 24.10 20.78 6.91
CA ILE A 584 23.27 20.83 5.71
C ILE A 584 23.40 19.49 4.96
N PRO A 585 22.28 18.87 4.54
CA PRO A 585 22.32 17.70 3.66
C PRO A 585 22.98 18.01 2.31
N LEU A 586 23.70 17.05 1.74
CA LEU A 586 24.30 17.18 0.40
C LEU A 586 23.26 17.65 -0.62
N ASP A 587 23.67 18.53 -1.54
CA ASP A 587 22.82 19.03 -2.60
C ASP A 587 22.15 17.91 -3.39
N ASN A 588 20.89 18.13 -3.78
CA ASN A 588 20.16 17.17 -4.58
C ASN A 588 20.81 17.03 -5.98
N PRO A 589 21.35 15.85 -6.35
CA PRO A 589 22.12 15.68 -7.58
C PRO A 589 21.27 15.81 -8.85
N PHE A 590 19.94 15.72 -8.72
CA PHE A 590 18.99 15.80 -9.82
C PHE A 590 18.41 17.20 -10.03
N LEU A 591 18.72 18.15 -9.14
CA LEU A 591 18.25 19.52 -9.23
C LEU A 591 19.37 20.45 -9.66
N LYS A 592 19.10 21.26 -10.69
CA LYS A 592 19.99 22.34 -11.11
C LYS A 592 19.21 23.64 -11.21
N LEU A 593 19.72 24.70 -10.60
CA LEU A 593 19.15 26.04 -10.74
C LEU A 593 19.15 26.41 -12.23
N LYS A 594 18.00 26.86 -12.75
CA LYS A 594 17.92 27.32 -14.13
C LYS A 594 18.66 28.65 -14.23
N VAL A 595 19.86 28.64 -14.82
CA VAL A 595 20.62 29.86 -15.10
C VAL A 595 19.90 30.61 -16.22
N GLU A 596 19.22 31.70 -15.89
CA GLU A 596 18.78 32.66 -16.91
C GLU A 596 20.03 33.39 -17.42
N ARG A 597 20.16 33.52 -18.75
CA ARG A 597 21.40 33.93 -19.44
C ARG A 597 22.09 35.12 -18.76
N GLY A 598 23.23 34.85 -18.12
CA GLY A 598 24.23 35.86 -17.78
C GLY A 598 24.72 35.86 -16.33
N LYS A 599 25.49 34.83 -15.95
CA LYS A 599 26.55 34.75 -14.90
C LYS A 599 26.41 33.51 -14.01
N GLU A 600 27.51 32.78 -13.85
CA GLU A 600 27.63 31.62 -12.96
C GLU A 600 27.58 32.06 -11.49
N TYR A 601 26.71 31.43 -10.69
CA TYR A 601 26.75 31.56 -9.23
C TYR A 601 27.88 30.67 -8.69
N GLY A 602 29.07 31.25 -8.54
CA GLY A 602 30.08 30.73 -7.63
C GLY A 602 29.86 31.32 -6.24
N TYR A 603 29.34 30.53 -5.30
CA TYR A 603 29.40 30.87 -3.88
C TYR A 603 30.53 30.07 -3.25
N ARG A 604 31.48 30.80 -2.64
CA ARG A 604 32.50 30.28 -1.73
C ARG A 604 31.91 30.01 -0.36
#